data_AF-A0A098RYI1-F1
#
_entry.id   AF-A0A098RYI1-F1
#
_cell.length_a   1.000
_cell.length_b   1.000
_cell.length_c   1.000
_cell.angle_alpha   90.00
_cell.angle_beta   90.00
_cell.angle_gamma   90.00
#
_symmetry.space_group_name_H-M   'P 1'
#
loop_
_entity.id
_entity.type
_entity.pdbx_description
1 polymer ?
#
loop_
_entity_poly.entity_id
_entity_poly.type
_entity_poly.pdbx_seq_one_letter_code
_entity_poly.pdbx_strand_id
1 'polypeptide(L)'
;MGQTHLTYLQFSLLLLIGLSISSCQAEEKPEQPGPTTYASLFVRYIAPQGQLKVTAAFREGDSISTAQPVEMPGGVTYQGRPLDARPLPDQQVRYTLDTRAPFAKDHRFGFQAADGQPREAVLSLSPIETFSVVGGIASLSEGMTLYIKDEKIDEGESIVLLFSDANNKATTITLTNPSVRDTFPIAGIRLRKLQPGPHRVYLVKKQQQQLDLQGAKATAEIEYYTAEQSFEVTE
;
A
#
# COMPACT_ATOMS: atom_id res chain seq x y z
N MET A 1 -46.92 -76.04 4.33
CA MET A 1 -47.57 -75.02 3.46
C MET A 1 -47.40 -73.69 4.17
N GLY A 2 -46.31 -72.93 4.01
CA GLY A 2 -45.78 -72.39 2.75
C GLY A 2 -46.03 -70.87 2.60
N GLN A 3 -46.76 -70.23 3.54
CA GLN A 3 -47.23 -68.84 3.39
C GLN A 3 -46.74 -67.83 4.45
N THR A 4 -46.18 -68.26 5.58
CA THR A 4 -45.81 -67.34 6.67
C THR A 4 -44.38 -66.79 6.59
N HIS A 5 -43.47 -67.41 5.83
CA HIS A 5 -42.09 -66.93 5.69
C HIS A 5 -41.91 -65.86 4.60
N LEU A 6 -42.84 -65.75 3.65
CA LEU A 6 -42.73 -64.83 2.51
C LEU A 6 -43.06 -63.38 2.91
N THR A 7 -43.95 -63.19 3.89
CA THR A 7 -44.38 -61.86 4.38
C THR A 7 -43.35 -61.19 5.28
N TYR A 8 -42.65 -61.93 6.13
CA TYR A 8 -41.57 -61.37 6.97
C TYR A 8 -40.35 -60.94 6.15
N LEU A 9 -40.04 -61.66 5.07
CA LEU A 9 -38.93 -61.31 4.16
C LEU A 9 -39.23 -60.02 3.36
N GLN A 10 -40.48 -59.84 2.93
CA GLN A 10 -40.91 -58.61 2.24
C GLN A 10 -40.91 -57.38 3.16
N PHE A 11 -41.33 -57.54 4.42
CA PHE A 11 -41.32 -56.43 5.39
C PHE A 11 -39.88 -56.01 5.78
N SER A 12 -38.97 -56.98 5.87
CA SER A 12 -37.55 -56.73 6.17
C SER A 12 -36.84 -56.01 5.02
N LEU A 13 -37.18 -56.35 3.77
CA LEU A 13 -36.61 -55.72 2.58
C LEU A 13 -37.10 -54.28 2.37
N LEU A 14 -38.36 -53.99 2.71
CA LEU A 14 -38.93 -52.63 2.66
C LEU A 14 -38.33 -51.70 3.73
N LEU A 15 -38.00 -52.22 4.91
CA LEU A 15 -37.35 -51.44 5.97
C LEU A 15 -35.89 -51.08 5.63
N LEU A 16 -35.18 -51.97 4.92
CA LEU A 16 -33.80 -51.75 4.46
C LEU A 16 -33.71 -50.74 3.32
N ILE A 17 -34.72 -50.64 2.45
CA ILE A 17 -34.76 -49.64 1.37
C ILE A 17 -35.08 -48.24 1.91
N GLY A 18 -35.87 -48.14 3.01
CA GLY A 18 -36.20 -46.86 3.65
C GLY A 18 -35.03 -46.19 4.38
N LEU A 19 -34.05 -46.96 4.86
CA LEU A 19 -32.85 -46.42 5.54
C LEU A 19 -31.77 -45.94 4.57
N SER A 20 -31.85 -46.28 3.29
CA SER A 20 -30.88 -45.88 2.25
C SER A 20 -31.06 -44.45 1.75
N ILE A 21 -32.16 -43.78 2.09
CA ILE A 21 -32.52 -42.45 1.53
C ILE A 21 -32.10 -41.28 2.41
N SER A 22 -31.57 -41.53 3.62
CA SER A 22 -31.12 -40.46 4.55
C SER A 22 -29.61 -40.17 4.50
N SER A 23 -28.85 -40.78 3.58
CA SER A 23 -27.40 -40.55 3.45
C SER A 23 -27.01 -39.46 2.44
N CYS A 24 -27.95 -38.85 1.73
CA CYS A 24 -27.67 -37.65 0.94
C CYS A 24 -27.88 -36.41 1.81
N GLN A 25 -27.04 -36.23 2.83
CA GLN A 25 -26.72 -34.86 3.21
C GLN A 25 -25.93 -34.31 2.04
N ALA A 26 -26.53 -33.37 1.31
CA ALA A 26 -25.80 -32.58 0.34
C ALA A 26 -24.64 -31.96 1.11
N GLU A 27 -23.45 -32.50 0.90
CA GLU A 27 -22.20 -31.93 1.37
C GLU A 27 -22.22 -30.50 0.84
N GLU A 28 -22.40 -29.51 1.71
CA GLU A 28 -22.29 -28.10 1.36
C GLU A 28 -20.90 -27.95 0.76
N LYS A 29 -20.84 -27.96 -0.57
CA LYS A 29 -19.63 -27.68 -1.30
C LYS A 29 -19.16 -26.34 -0.75
N PRO A 30 -17.93 -26.24 -0.20
CA PRO A 30 -17.40 -24.97 0.22
C PRO A 30 -17.59 -24.01 -0.94
N GLU A 31 -18.35 -22.95 -0.70
CA GLU A 31 -18.61 -21.94 -1.71
C GLU A 31 -17.26 -21.52 -2.26
N GLN A 32 -17.01 -21.81 -3.54
CA GLN A 32 -15.71 -21.53 -4.15
C GLN A 32 -15.53 -20.01 -3.99
N PRO A 33 -14.47 -19.54 -3.31
CA PRO A 33 -14.32 -18.11 -3.10
C PRO A 33 -14.34 -17.45 -4.46
N GLY A 34 -15.25 -16.47 -4.65
CA GLY A 34 -15.26 -15.67 -5.87
C GLY A 34 -13.90 -15.02 -6.12
N PRO A 35 -13.65 -14.49 -7.33
CA PRO A 35 -12.38 -13.85 -7.65
C PRO A 35 -12.06 -12.74 -6.64
N THR A 36 -10.79 -12.65 -6.23
CA THR A 36 -10.34 -11.59 -5.32
C THR A 36 -9.95 -10.35 -6.10
N THR A 37 -10.38 -9.17 -5.64
CA THR A 37 -9.89 -7.89 -6.19
C THR A 37 -8.54 -7.53 -5.55
N TYR A 38 -7.56 -7.22 -6.39
CA TYR A 38 -6.23 -6.72 -5.99
C TYR A 38 -6.08 -5.26 -6.42
N ALA A 39 -5.93 -4.37 -5.44
CA ALA A 39 -5.77 -2.94 -5.66
C ALA A 39 -4.31 -2.50 -5.49
N SER A 40 -3.83 -1.66 -6.40
CA SER A 40 -2.56 -0.93 -6.29
C SER A 40 -2.87 0.54 -6.12
N LEU A 41 -2.63 1.08 -4.93
CA LEU A 41 -2.99 2.44 -4.53
C LEU A 41 -1.73 3.25 -4.26
N PHE A 42 -1.66 4.46 -4.81
CA PHE A 42 -0.49 5.33 -4.65
C PHE A 42 -0.89 6.78 -4.46
N VAL A 43 -0.26 7.43 -3.47
CA VAL A 43 -0.40 8.85 -3.19
C VAL A 43 0.99 9.48 -3.14
N ARG A 44 1.17 10.61 -3.82
CA ARG A 44 2.38 11.42 -3.72
C ARG A 44 2.03 12.87 -3.47
N TYR A 45 2.68 13.46 -2.48
CA TYR A 45 2.57 14.87 -2.16
C TYR A 45 3.91 15.58 -2.25
N ILE A 46 3.97 16.68 -3.01
CA ILE A 46 5.15 17.55 -3.13
C ILE A 46 4.87 18.85 -2.40
N ALA A 47 5.34 18.94 -1.15
CA ALA A 47 4.98 20.02 -0.23
C ALA A 47 5.32 21.43 -0.75
N PRO A 48 6.51 21.68 -1.35
CA PRO A 48 6.84 23.01 -1.88
C PRO A 48 5.89 23.52 -2.97
N GLN A 49 5.20 22.61 -3.66
CA GLN A 49 4.30 22.92 -4.77
C GLN A 49 2.82 22.79 -4.38
N GLY A 50 2.54 22.27 -3.18
CA GLY A 50 1.21 21.81 -2.78
C GLY A 50 0.61 20.80 -3.76
N GLN A 51 1.45 20.05 -4.49
CA GLN A 51 1.00 19.17 -5.56
C GLN A 51 0.68 17.79 -5.01
N LEU A 52 -0.55 17.34 -5.24
CA LEU A 52 -1.06 16.02 -4.88
C LEU A 52 -1.30 15.21 -6.15
N LYS A 53 -0.66 14.04 -6.22
CA LYS A 53 -0.89 13.04 -7.25
C LYS A 53 -1.42 11.76 -6.61
N VAL A 54 -2.51 11.25 -7.13
CA VAL A 54 -3.16 10.02 -6.68
C VAL A 54 -3.32 9.10 -7.87
N THR A 55 -3.01 7.81 -7.70
CA THR A 55 -3.29 6.80 -8.70
C THR A 55 -3.83 5.52 -8.09
N ALA A 56 -4.73 4.85 -8.81
CA ALA A 56 -5.19 3.51 -8.48
C ALA A 56 -5.25 2.62 -9.73
N ALA A 57 -5.02 1.32 -9.56
CA ALA A 57 -5.18 0.31 -10.60
C ALA A 57 -5.63 -1.01 -9.95
N PHE A 58 -6.36 -1.84 -10.71
CA PHE A 58 -7.03 -3.01 -10.15
C PHE A 58 -6.82 -4.24 -11.03
N ARG A 59 -6.76 -5.40 -10.38
CA ARG A 59 -6.73 -6.72 -11.01
C ARG A 59 -7.68 -7.66 -10.29
N GLU A 60 -8.25 -8.63 -10.98
CA GLU A 60 -9.12 -9.65 -10.38
C GLU A 60 -8.70 -11.06 -10.76
N GLY A 61 -8.78 -11.98 -9.79
CA GLY A 61 -8.52 -13.42 -10.00
C GLY A 61 -8.27 -14.17 -8.69
N ASP A 62 -7.95 -15.46 -8.80
CA ASP A 62 -7.75 -16.32 -7.63
C ASP A 62 -6.44 -16.00 -6.88
N SER A 63 -5.44 -15.48 -7.59
CA SER A 63 -4.15 -15.09 -7.03
C SER A 63 -3.63 -13.83 -7.72
N ILE A 64 -2.79 -13.03 -7.04
CA ILE A 64 -2.17 -11.85 -7.66
C ILE A 64 -1.37 -12.20 -8.93
N SER A 65 -0.73 -13.38 -8.96
CA SER A 65 0.06 -13.86 -10.09
C SER A 65 -0.76 -14.21 -11.33
N THR A 66 -2.02 -14.57 -11.16
CA THR A 66 -2.92 -14.97 -12.26
C THR A 66 -4.01 -13.93 -12.55
N ALA A 67 -4.19 -12.96 -11.64
CA ALA A 67 -5.20 -11.92 -11.75
C ALA A 67 -5.01 -11.07 -13.02
N GLN A 68 -6.11 -10.71 -13.68
CA GLN A 68 -6.11 -9.89 -14.89
C GLN A 68 -6.49 -8.44 -14.58
N PRO A 69 -5.97 -7.45 -15.33
CA PRO A 69 -6.44 -6.06 -15.19
C PRO A 69 -7.95 -5.95 -15.36
N VAL A 70 -8.58 -5.10 -14.56
CA VAL A 70 -10.03 -4.88 -14.62
C VAL A 70 -10.36 -3.40 -14.44
N GLU A 71 -11.39 -2.94 -15.12
CA GLU A 71 -12.02 -1.65 -14.87
C GLU A 71 -13.02 -1.79 -13.72
N MET A 72 -12.89 -0.94 -12.70
CA MET A 72 -13.78 -0.95 -11.53
C MET A 72 -15.18 -0.45 -11.89
N PRO A 73 -16.23 -1.25 -11.65
CA PRO A 73 -17.61 -0.83 -11.81
C PRO A 73 -17.91 0.40 -10.94
N GLY A 74 -18.60 1.39 -11.51
CA GLY A 74 -18.88 2.65 -10.81
C GLY A 74 -17.66 3.57 -10.60
N GLY A 75 -16.48 3.16 -11.08
CA GLY A 75 -15.25 3.92 -10.97
C GLY A 75 -14.60 3.85 -9.59
N VAL A 76 -13.69 4.79 -9.33
CA VAL A 76 -12.90 4.86 -8.10
C VAL A 76 -12.97 6.27 -7.56
N THR A 77 -13.07 6.39 -6.25
CA THR A 77 -13.08 7.68 -5.55
C THR A 77 -11.86 7.84 -4.66
N TYR A 78 -11.44 9.09 -4.49
CA TYR A 78 -10.43 9.52 -3.54
C TYR A 78 -10.99 10.69 -2.72
N GLN A 79 -11.03 10.55 -1.40
CA GLN A 79 -11.67 11.52 -0.49
C GLN A 79 -13.10 11.88 -0.94
N GLY A 80 -13.86 10.87 -1.39
CA GLY A 80 -15.22 11.05 -1.91
C GLY A 80 -15.34 11.70 -3.28
N ARG A 81 -14.22 12.03 -3.95
CA ARG A 81 -14.20 12.61 -5.30
C ARG A 81 -13.87 11.53 -6.34
N PRO A 82 -14.56 11.47 -7.48
CA PRO A 82 -14.21 10.51 -8.53
C PRO A 82 -12.80 10.79 -9.09
N LEU A 83 -12.09 9.72 -9.42
CA LEU A 83 -10.82 9.76 -10.13
C LEU A 83 -11.05 9.65 -11.64
N ASP A 84 -10.18 10.28 -12.43
CA ASP A 84 -10.21 10.17 -13.89
C ASP A 84 -9.68 8.81 -14.32
N ALA A 85 -10.51 8.00 -14.98
CA ALA A 85 -10.12 6.73 -15.57
C ALA A 85 -9.33 6.98 -16.87
N ARG A 86 -8.12 6.41 -16.96
CA ARG A 86 -7.28 6.49 -18.15
C ARG A 86 -6.92 5.08 -18.62
N PRO A 87 -7.34 4.67 -19.83
CA PRO A 87 -6.89 3.41 -20.40
C PRO A 87 -5.39 3.48 -20.71
N LEU A 88 -4.72 2.37 -20.48
CA LEU A 88 -3.31 2.12 -20.77
C LEU A 88 -3.21 0.89 -21.70
N PRO A 89 -2.03 0.61 -22.29
CA PRO A 89 -1.80 -0.64 -23.00
C PRO A 89 -2.16 -1.88 -22.16
N ASP A 90 -2.40 -3.00 -22.84
CA ASP A 90 -2.76 -4.29 -22.22
C ASP A 90 -4.05 -4.26 -21.38
N GLN A 91 -5.04 -3.47 -21.83
CA GLN A 91 -6.36 -3.34 -21.20
C GLN A 91 -6.31 -2.85 -19.74
N GLN A 92 -5.19 -2.25 -19.32
CA GLN A 92 -5.08 -1.68 -17.99
C GLN A 92 -5.86 -0.37 -17.91
N VAL A 93 -6.54 -0.14 -16.79
CA VAL A 93 -7.13 1.15 -16.47
C VAL A 93 -6.40 1.72 -15.26
N ARG A 94 -5.92 2.96 -15.40
CA ARG A 94 -5.34 3.72 -14.30
C ARG A 94 -6.26 4.88 -13.95
N TYR A 95 -6.73 4.87 -12.71
CA TYR A 95 -7.50 5.96 -12.14
C TYR A 95 -6.53 7.00 -11.59
N THR A 96 -6.74 8.27 -11.89
CA THR A 96 -5.78 9.34 -11.57
C THR A 96 -6.46 10.60 -11.05
N LEU A 97 -5.75 11.31 -10.18
CA LEU A 97 -6.02 12.70 -9.83
C LEU A 97 -4.67 13.41 -9.72
N ASP A 98 -4.53 14.56 -10.37
CA ASP A 98 -3.38 15.46 -10.25
C ASP A 98 -3.92 16.85 -9.96
N THR A 99 -3.62 17.39 -8.78
CA THR A 99 -4.24 18.62 -8.29
C THR A 99 -3.33 19.35 -7.30
N ARG A 100 -3.76 20.56 -6.91
CA ARG A 100 -3.18 21.27 -5.78
C ARG A 100 -4.14 21.24 -4.60
N ALA A 101 -3.65 20.80 -3.45
CA ALA A 101 -4.43 20.67 -2.22
C ALA A 101 -3.48 20.71 -1.01
N PRO A 102 -3.94 21.04 0.20
CA PRO A 102 -3.16 20.79 1.41
C PRO A 102 -2.96 19.28 1.61
N PHE A 103 -1.89 18.90 2.30
CA PHE A 103 -1.69 17.52 2.71
C PHE A 103 -2.73 17.11 3.77
N ALA A 104 -3.23 15.89 3.66
CA ALA A 104 -4.08 15.27 4.67
C ALA A 104 -3.32 14.08 5.26
N LYS A 105 -3.45 13.83 6.57
CA LYS A 105 -2.82 12.67 7.18
C LYS A 105 -3.37 11.36 6.63
N ASP A 106 -4.69 11.29 6.47
CA ASP A 106 -5.42 10.11 6.03
C ASP A 106 -5.88 10.26 4.58
N HIS A 107 -5.68 9.22 3.79
CA HIS A 107 -5.96 9.15 2.36
C HIS A 107 -6.90 7.98 2.08
N ARG A 108 -8.14 8.32 1.72
CA ARG A 108 -9.24 7.36 1.60
C ARG A 108 -9.57 7.10 0.14
N PHE A 109 -9.51 5.84 -0.27
CA PHE A 109 -9.95 5.35 -1.58
C PHE A 109 -11.23 4.55 -1.42
N GLY A 110 -12.19 4.75 -2.33
CA GLY A 110 -13.43 3.96 -2.39
C GLY A 110 -13.61 3.33 -3.76
N PHE A 111 -13.98 2.05 -3.81
CA PHE A 111 -14.22 1.29 -5.06
C PHE A 111 -15.19 0.13 -4.80
N GLN A 112 -15.75 -0.46 -5.86
CA GLN A 112 -16.57 -1.68 -5.79
C GLN A 112 -15.68 -2.89 -6.09
N ALA A 113 -15.67 -3.90 -5.21
CA ALA A 113 -14.91 -5.14 -5.41
C ALA A 113 -15.68 -6.14 -6.29
N ALA A 114 -15.03 -7.27 -6.62
CA ALA A 114 -15.56 -8.30 -7.51
C ALA A 114 -16.87 -8.94 -7.02
N ASP A 115 -17.10 -8.94 -5.70
CA ASP A 115 -18.34 -9.40 -5.07
C ASP A 115 -19.48 -8.37 -5.16
N GLY A 116 -19.24 -7.24 -5.83
CA GLY A 116 -20.19 -6.14 -5.98
C GLY A 116 -20.34 -5.28 -4.72
N GLN A 117 -19.58 -5.51 -3.67
CA GLN A 117 -19.68 -4.74 -2.44
C GLN A 117 -18.70 -3.55 -2.43
N PRO A 118 -19.06 -2.41 -1.80
CA PRO A 118 -18.15 -1.29 -1.67
C PRO A 118 -17.00 -1.65 -0.72
N ARG A 119 -15.80 -1.18 -1.08
CA ARG A 119 -14.58 -1.29 -0.28
C ARG A 119 -13.95 0.07 -0.12
N GLU A 120 -13.32 0.23 1.03
CA GLU A 120 -12.60 1.43 1.39
C GLU A 120 -11.20 1.08 1.87
N ALA A 121 -10.21 1.73 1.30
CA ALA A 121 -8.83 1.62 1.74
C ALA A 121 -8.39 2.97 2.31
N VAL A 122 -7.86 2.96 3.53
CA VAL A 122 -7.31 4.17 4.19
C VAL A 122 -5.82 3.98 4.36
N LEU A 123 -5.03 4.89 3.78
CA LEU A 123 -3.61 5.04 4.04
C LEU A 123 -3.41 6.22 4.98
N SER A 124 -2.45 6.12 5.89
CA SER A 124 -2.11 7.22 6.80
C SER A 124 -0.61 7.48 6.76
N LEU A 125 -0.23 8.76 6.72
CA LEU A 125 1.16 9.19 6.85
C LEU A 125 1.21 10.52 7.61
N SER A 126 2.02 10.60 8.66
CA SER A 126 2.28 11.88 9.33
C SER A 126 3.34 12.66 8.52
N PRO A 127 3.09 13.93 8.13
CA PRO A 127 4.02 14.67 7.27
C PRO A 127 5.26 15.12 8.03
N ILE A 128 6.38 15.26 7.32
CA ILE A 128 7.54 16.01 7.81
C ILE A 128 7.41 17.46 7.36
N GLU A 129 6.83 18.31 8.19
CA GLU A 129 6.60 19.72 7.82
C GLU A 129 7.91 20.51 7.75
N THR A 130 8.81 20.27 8.70
CA THR A 130 10.09 20.97 8.82
C THR A 130 11.19 20.02 9.26
N PHE A 131 12.40 20.23 8.74
CA PHE A 131 13.61 19.57 9.19
C PHE A 131 14.81 20.49 8.99
N SER A 132 15.94 20.18 9.59
CA SER A 132 17.20 20.90 9.36
C SER A 132 18.43 19.99 9.47
N VAL A 133 19.51 20.39 8.81
CA VAL A 133 20.84 19.86 9.10
C VAL A 133 21.40 20.65 10.28
N VAL A 134 21.67 19.99 11.40
CA VAL A 134 22.17 20.65 12.60
C VAL A 134 23.51 21.33 12.29
N GLY A 135 23.59 22.63 12.59
CA GLY A 135 24.76 23.45 12.27
C GLY A 135 24.96 23.77 10.78
N GLY A 136 24.09 23.26 9.89
CA GLY A 136 24.21 23.44 8.44
C GLY A 136 25.45 22.78 7.83
N ILE A 137 26.04 21.79 8.51
CA ILE A 137 27.31 21.18 8.13
C ILE A 137 27.19 19.64 8.19
N ALA A 138 27.87 18.97 7.26
CA ALA A 138 28.10 17.53 7.26
C ALA A 138 29.59 17.25 7.04
N SER A 139 30.23 16.52 7.94
CA SER A 139 31.62 16.09 7.77
C SER A 139 31.70 14.68 7.19
N LEU A 140 32.57 14.47 6.20
CA LEU A 140 32.82 13.12 5.64
C LEU A 140 33.46 12.18 6.66
N SER A 141 34.20 12.72 7.63
CA SER A 141 34.82 11.96 8.73
C SER A 141 33.88 11.79 9.94
N GLU A 142 33.27 12.87 10.44
CA GLU A 142 32.46 12.83 11.67
C GLU A 142 30.99 12.46 11.40
N GLY A 143 30.46 12.82 10.24
CA GLY A 143 29.06 12.64 9.88
C GLY A 143 28.24 13.93 9.95
N MET A 144 26.92 13.77 10.04
CA MET A 144 25.97 14.87 10.20
C MET A 144 24.86 14.47 11.16
N THR A 145 24.14 15.47 11.68
CA THR A 145 22.91 15.25 12.43
C THR A 145 21.75 15.93 11.72
N LEU A 146 20.70 15.17 11.44
CA LEU A 146 19.44 15.67 10.92
C LEU A 146 18.49 15.91 12.10
N TYR A 147 17.87 17.08 12.17
CA TYR A 147 16.81 17.37 13.14
C TYR A 147 15.45 17.30 12.45
N ILE A 148 14.55 16.47 12.98
CA ILE A 148 13.15 16.37 12.57
C ILE A 148 12.33 16.27 13.86
N LYS A 149 11.53 17.30 14.15
CA LYS A 149 10.83 17.42 15.43
C LYS A 149 9.84 16.26 15.66
N ASP A 150 9.94 15.63 16.83
CA ASP A 150 9.07 14.57 17.34
C ASP A 150 8.86 13.42 16.33
N GLU A 151 9.85 13.18 15.47
CA GLU A 151 9.68 12.28 14.33
C GLU A 151 9.70 10.83 14.77
N LYS A 152 8.74 10.08 14.22
CA LYS A 152 8.62 8.64 14.37
C LYS A 152 8.58 8.02 12.98
N ILE A 153 9.50 7.10 12.73
CA ILE A 153 9.48 6.21 11.57
C ILE A 153 8.77 4.94 12.03
N ASP A 154 7.53 4.73 11.59
CA ASP A 154 6.75 3.53 11.92
C ASP A 154 7.18 2.29 11.12
N GLU A 155 6.58 1.13 11.43
CA GLU A 155 6.78 -0.08 10.63
C GLU A 155 6.20 0.09 9.22
N GLY A 156 6.97 -0.32 8.21
CA GLY A 156 6.64 -0.07 6.80
C GLY A 156 6.90 1.37 6.35
N GLU A 157 7.45 2.21 7.25
CA GLU A 157 7.79 3.60 7.01
C GLU A 157 9.30 3.76 6.79
N SER A 158 9.69 4.76 5.99
CA SER A 158 11.10 5.14 5.80
C SER A 158 11.24 6.61 5.45
N ILE A 159 12.42 7.17 5.75
CA ILE A 159 12.79 8.52 5.32
C ILE A 159 13.97 8.38 4.36
N VAL A 160 13.78 8.78 3.11
CA VAL A 160 14.85 8.85 2.11
C VAL A 160 15.39 10.27 2.09
N LEU A 161 16.67 10.43 2.38
CA LEU A 161 17.40 11.68 2.15
C LEU A 161 17.91 11.66 0.72
N LEU A 162 17.56 12.68 -0.07
CA LEU A 162 18.07 12.88 -1.41
C LEU A 162 18.97 14.11 -1.42
N PHE A 163 20.27 13.86 -1.57
CA PHE A 163 21.30 14.87 -1.64
C PHE A 163 21.59 15.23 -3.09
N SER A 164 21.84 16.51 -3.36
CA SER A 164 22.37 17.00 -4.62
C SER A 164 23.51 18.00 -4.38
N ASP A 165 24.57 17.91 -5.19
CA ASP A 165 25.65 18.89 -5.23
C ASP A 165 25.36 20.02 -6.24
N ALA A 166 26.29 20.97 -6.37
CA ALA A 166 26.19 22.05 -7.36
C ALA A 166 26.13 21.57 -8.82
N ASN A 167 26.55 20.33 -9.11
CA ASN A 167 26.48 19.71 -10.44
C ASN A 167 25.22 18.84 -10.62
N ASN A 168 24.29 18.86 -9.65
CA ASN A 168 23.10 18.02 -9.58
C ASN A 168 23.38 16.51 -9.50
N LYS A 169 24.56 16.12 -9.02
CA LYS A 169 24.87 14.71 -8.76
C LYS A 169 24.08 14.26 -7.53
N ALA A 170 23.20 13.28 -7.73
CA ALA A 170 22.33 12.79 -6.68
C ALA A 170 22.97 11.64 -5.88
N THR A 171 22.83 11.68 -4.55
CA THR A 171 23.13 10.55 -3.65
C THR A 171 21.96 10.36 -2.70
N THR A 172 21.64 9.12 -2.33
CA THR A 172 20.55 8.82 -1.41
C THR A 172 21.01 8.07 -0.18
N ILE A 173 20.35 8.35 0.94
CA ILE A 173 20.51 7.63 2.20
C ILE A 173 19.13 7.32 2.74
N THR A 174 18.83 6.05 2.97
CA THR A 174 17.55 5.65 3.57
C THR A 174 17.70 5.45 5.07
N LEU A 175 16.80 6.04 5.83
CA LEU A 175 16.60 5.76 7.25
C LEU A 175 15.42 4.79 7.37
N THR A 176 15.73 3.61 7.90
CA THR A 176 14.77 2.60 8.31
C THR A 176 15.02 2.28 9.78
N ASN A 177 13.98 1.87 10.50
CA ASN A 177 13.98 1.44 11.91
C ASN A 177 13.92 2.51 13.01
N PRO A 178 13.19 2.20 14.10
CA PRO A 178 12.21 3.13 14.65
C PRO A 178 12.56 3.51 16.08
N SER A 179 12.61 4.81 16.34
CA SER A 179 12.32 5.34 17.68
C SER A 179 11.90 6.78 17.49
N VAL A 180 11.02 7.25 18.37
CA VAL A 180 10.71 8.68 18.44
C VAL A 180 12.01 9.38 18.79
N ARG A 181 12.51 10.20 17.87
CA ARG A 181 13.72 11.00 18.07
C ARG A 181 13.56 12.31 17.33
N ASP A 182 14.06 13.36 17.96
CA ASP A 182 14.21 14.66 17.32
C ASP A 182 15.42 14.70 16.39
N THR A 183 16.39 13.82 16.61
CA THR A 183 17.70 13.86 15.95
C THR A 183 18.11 12.50 15.39
N PHE A 184 18.58 12.51 14.15
CA PHE A 184 19.04 11.33 13.42
C PHE A 184 20.52 11.53 13.05
N PRO A 185 21.45 10.93 13.82
CA PRO A 185 22.86 10.96 13.47
C PRO A 185 23.12 10.06 12.25
N ILE A 186 23.88 10.59 11.30
CA ILE A 186 24.29 9.90 10.07
C ILE A 186 25.81 9.86 10.09
N ALA A 187 26.37 8.66 10.28
CA ALA A 187 27.82 8.47 10.34
C ALA A 187 28.50 8.86 9.02
N GLY A 188 29.70 9.46 9.11
CA GLY A 188 30.47 9.93 7.94
C GLY A 188 30.74 8.85 6.88
N ILE A 189 30.85 7.57 7.28
CA ILE A 189 30.93 6.43 6.35
C ILE A 189 29.77 6.39 5.33
N ARG A 190 28.57 6.81 5.73
CA ARG A 190 27.39 6.87 4.86
C ARG A 190 27.42 8.08 3.92
N LEU A 191 28.23 9.09 4.22
CA LEU A 191 28.37 10.33 3.47
C LEU A 191 29.51 10.28 2.44
N ARG A 192 30.35 9.23 2.40
CA ARG A 192 31.56 9.15 1.55
C ARG A 192 31.35 9.30 0.04
N LYS A 193 30.10 9.24 -0.43
CA LYS A 193 29.75 9.48 -1.84
C LYS A 193 29.48 10.95 -2.15
N LEU A 194 29.28 11.78 -1.12
CA LEU A 194 29.23 13.23 -1.22
C LEU A 194 30.63 13.78 -1.45
N GLN A 195 30.70 14.97 -2.04
CA GLN A 195 31.95 15.72 -2.21
C GLN A 195 31.95 16.91 -1.26
N PRO A 196 33.12 17.42 -0.84
CA PRO A 196 33.18 18.69 -0.12
C PRO A 196 32.56 19.83 -0.96
N GLY A 197 31.91 20.77 -0.28
CA GLY A 197 31.26 21.92 -0.91
C GLY A 197 29.75 22.02 -0.65
N PRO A 198 29.09 22.99 -1.29
CA PRO A 198 27.68 23.27 -1.06
C PRO A 198 26.78 22.14 -1.59
N HIS A 199 25.86 21.71 -0.74
CA HIS A 199 24.89 20.67 -1.04
C HIS A 199 23.47 21.12 -0.69
N ARG A 200 22.51 20.40 -1.25
CA ARG A 200 21.11 20.46 -0.85
C ARG A 200 20.63 19.08 -0.48
N VAL A 201 19.66 19.02 0.42
CA VAL A 201 18.97 17.79 0.77
C VAL A 201 17.48 18.07 0.88
N TYR A 202 16.66 17.16 0.38
CA TYR A 202 15.25 17.07 0.77
C TYR A 202 14.95 15.65 1.25
N LEU A 203 13.88 15.54 2.01
CA LEU A 203 13.42 14.28 2.57
C LEU A 203 12.20 13.78 1.79
N VAL A 204 12.11 12.47 1.64
CA VAL A 204 10.90 11.78 1.20
C VAL A 204 10.51 10.81 2.29
N LYS A 205 9.42 11.11 3.00
CA LYS A 205 8.82 10.16 3.93
C LYS A 205 7.91 9.23 3.13
N LYS A 206 8.12 7.93 3.28
CA LYS A 206 7.41 6.88 2.55
C LYS A 206 6.74 5.94 3.54
N GLN A 207 5.52 5.53 3.27
CA GLN A 207 4.87 4.40 3.92
C GLN A 207 4.38 3.42 2.85
N GLN A 208 4.62 2.14 3.08
CA GLN A 208 4.02 1.05 2.32
C GLN A 208 3.20 0.14 3.24
N GLN A 209 2.01 -0.23 2.81
CA GLN A 209 1.09 -1.08 3.57
C GLN A 209 0.45 -2.13 2.67
N GLN A 210 0.21 -3.31 3.23
CA GLN A 210 -0.68 -4.30 2.65
C GLN A 210 -1.96 -4.32 3.49
N LEU A 211 -3.10 -4.17 2.83
CA LEU A 211 -4.41 -4.12 3.48
C LEU A 211 -5.24 -5.34 3.04
N ASP A 212 -5.87 -6.02 4.01
CA ASP A 212 -6.88 -7.04 3.76
C ASP A 212 -8.27 -6.41 3.96
N LEU A 213 -9.06 -6.38 2.88
CA LEU A 213 -10.30 -5.63 2.75
C LEU A 213 -11.47 -6.57 2.41
N GLN A 214 -11.62 -7.68 3.12
CA GLN A 214 -12.73 -8.66 2.98
C GLN A 214 -13.15 -8.91 1.52
N GLY A 215 -12.48 -9.82 0.81
CA GLY A 215 -12.74 -10.05 -0.63
C GLY A 215 -11.97 -9.11 -1.56
N ALA A 216 -11.18 -8.19 -1.00
CA ALA A 216 -10.16 -7.44 -1.72
C ALA A 216 -8.85 -7.39 -0.93
N LYS A 217 -7.73 -7.21 -1.62
CA LYS A 217 -6.41 -6.94 -1.03
C LYS A 217 -5.84 -5.69 -1.68
N ALA A 218 -5.22 -4.80 -0.91
CA ALA A 218 -4.58 -3.61 -1.44
C ALA A 218 -3.09 -3.57 -1.10
N THR A 219 -2.26 -3.24 -2.08
CA THR A 219 -0.91 -2.72 -1.85
C THR A 219 -0.99 -1.21 -1.97
N ALA A 220 -0.66 -0.51 -0.90
CA ALA A 220 -0.88 0.91 -0.76
C ALA A 220 0.45 1.62 -0.42
N GLU A 221 0.79 2.66 -1.16
CA GLU A 221 2.02 3.45 -0.96
C GLU A 221 1.68 4.94 -0.89
N ILE A 222 2.32 5.64 0.04
CA ILE A 222 2.23 7.08 0.16
C ILE A 222 3.62 7.71 0.33
N GLU A 223 3.85 8.80 -0.40
CA GLU A 223 5.09 9.57 -0.35
C GLU A 223 4.82 11.05 -0.04
N TYR A 224 5.59 11.62 0.89
CA TYR A 224 5.60 13.04 1.23
C TYR A 224 6.99 13.63 0.98
N TYR A 225 7.09 14.59 0.08
CA TYR A 225 8.34 15.28 -0.29
C TYR A 225 8.41 16.64 0.39
N THR A 226 9.49 16.89 1.13
CA THR A 226 9.73 18.16 1.82
C THR A 226 10.30 19.23 0.90
N ALA A 227 10.46 20.46 1.41
CA ALA A 227 11.35 21.45 0.82
C ALA A 227 12.83 21.04 0.92
N GLU A 228 13.66 21.64 0.08
CA GLU A 228 15.12 21.50 0.16
C GLU A 228 15.68 22.30 1.34
N GLN A 229 16.75 21.78 1.95
CA GLN A 229 17.61 22.47 2.90
C GLN A 229 19.03 22.51 2.34
N SER A 230 19.64 23.70 2.36
CA SER A 230 21.04 23.88 1.99
C SER A 230 21.96 23.58 3.17
N PHE A 231 23.12 23.00 2.90
CA PHE A 231 24.15 22.74 3.91
C PHE A 231 25.54 22.63 3.22
N GLU A 232 26.60 22.67 4.02
CA GLU A 232 27.97 22.52 3.55
C GLU A 232 28.51 21.12 3.89
N VAL A 233 29.17 20.47 2.93
CA VAL A 233 29.92 19.25 3.18
C VAL A 233 31.40 19.60 3.40
N THR A 234 31.97 19.16 4.50
CA THR A 234 33.40 19.29 4.81
C THR A 234 34.07 17.92 4.80
N GLU A 235 35.40 17.93 4.78
CA GLU A 235 36.20 16.71 5.06
C GLU A 235 35.86 16.09 6.44
#